data_AF-A0A8B7N190-F1
#
_entry.id   AF-A0A8B7N190-F1
#
_cell.length_a   1.000
_cell.length_b   1.000
_cell.length_c   1.000
_cell.angle_alpha   90.00
_cell.angle_beta   90.00
_cell.angle_gamma   90.00
#
_symmetry.space_group_name_H-M   'P 1'
#
loop_
_entity.id
_entity.type
_entity.pdbx_description
1 polymer ?
#
loop_
_entity_poly.entity_id
_entity_poly.type
_entity_poly.pdbx_seq_one_letter_code
_entity_poly.pdbx_strand_id
1 'polypeptide(L)'
;MRSMSVSEGGGQTSVLSARETFETLMEISRLLNTGLDETTLALCVRLCESGANPEALAKVITELQRVRRERLQQQQQHGHL
;
A
#
# COMPACT_ATOMS: atom_id res chain seq x y z
N MET A 1 22.76 22.95 42.60
CA MET A 1 23.31 22.01 41.59
C MET A 1 22.22 21.73 40.57
N ARG A 2 22.45 22.14 39.32
CA ARG A 2 21.55 21.98 38.18
C ARG A 2 22.31 21.14 37.17
N SER A 3 21.83 19.93 36.88
CA SER A 3 22.26 18.97 35.83
C SER A 3 21.47 17.67 36.11
N MET A 4 20.89 16.92 35.17
CA MET A 4 20.90 16.85 33.70
C MET A 4 19.72 15.90 33.36
N SER A 5 18.67 16.37 32.70
CA SER A 5 18.38 16.24 31.25
C SER A 5 17.84 14.87 30.81
N VAL A 6 16.50 14.86 30.65
CA VAL A 6 15.67 14.34 29.55
C VAL A 6 16.04 12.97 28.92
N SER A 7 15.13 12.02 29.09
CA SER A 7 15.03 10.78 28.31
C SER A 7 14.74 11.06 26.83
N GLU A 8 15.66 10.70 25.94
CA GLU A 8 15.40 10.53 24.51
C GLU A 8 15.36 9.03 24.17
N GLY A 9 14.17 8.49 23.91
CA GLY A 9 13.98 7.07 23.59
C GLY A 9 12.70 6.75 22.79
N GLY A 10 12.13 7.72 22.06
CA GLY A 10 10.81 7.57 21.41
C GLY A 10 10.80 7.09 19.95
N GLY A 11 11.97 6.89 19.33
CA GLY A 11 12.05 6.63 17.87
C GLY A 11 11.86 5.17 17.44
N GLN A 12 12.19 4.19 18.29
CA GLN A 12 12.23 2.78 17.87
C GLN A 12 10.86 2.09 17.95
N THR A 13 10.04 2.43 18.94
CA THR A 13 8.73 1.78 19.15
C THR A 13 7.71 2.12 18.07
N SER A 14 7.73 3.36 17.56
CA SER A 14 6.78 3.83 16.54
C SER A 14 7.00 3.15 15.18
N VAL A 15 8.26 2.98 14.77
CA VAL A 15 8.61 2.29 13.51
C VAL A 15 8.20 0.82 13.56
N LEU A 16 8.40 0.15 14.70
CA LEU A 16 7.95 -1.23 14.90
C LEU A 16 6.43 -1.33 14.82
N SER A 17 5.70 -0.44 15.49
CA SER A 17 4.23 -0.45 15.45
C SER A 17 3.65 -0.19 14.04
N ALA A 18 4.29 0.67 13.24
CA ALA A 18 3.88 0.96 11.88
C ALA A 18 4.05 -0.27 10.98
N ARG A 19 5.15 -1.00 11.16
CA ARG A 19 5.42 -2.25 10.45
C ARG A 19 4.39 -3.34 10.79
N GLU A 20 4.12 -3.58 12.07
CA GLU A 20 3.13 -4.57 12.52
C GLU A 20 1.72 -4.25 12.00
N THR A 21 1.37 -2.96 12.02
CA THR A 21 0.10 -2.48 11.46
C THR A 21 0.02 -2.77 9.96
N PHE A 22 1.10 -2.47 9.23
CA PHE A 22 1.15 -2.73 7.79
C PHE A 22 1.11 -4.22 7.45
N GLU A 23 1.81 -5.07 8.21
CA GLU A 23 1.75 -6.53 8.08
C GLU A 23 0.32 -7.05 8.27
N THR A 24 -0.41 -6.51 9.27
CA THR A 24 -1.83 -6.81 9.48
C THR A 24 -2.69 -6.39 8.28
N LEU A 25 -2.46 -5.20 7.72
CA LEU A 25 -3.18 -4.73 6.52
C LEU A 25 -2.89 -5.62 5.30
N MET A 26 -1.66 -6.11 5.14
CA MET A 26 -1.30 -7.06 4.09
C MET A 26 -2.02 -8.41 4.27
N GLU A 27 -2.16 -8.90 5.49
CA GLU A 27 -2.92 -10.13 5.76
C GLU A 27 -4.39 -9.96 5.40
N ILE A 28 -5.03 -8.87 5.82
CA ILE A 28 -6.41 -8.53 5.45
C ILE A 28 -6.56 -8.46 3.92
N SER A 29 -5.63 -7.80 3.24
CA SER A 29 -5.61 -7.68 1.78
C SER A 29 -5.58 -9.05 1.08
N ARG A 30 -4.78 -10.00 1.60
CA ARG A 30 -4.71 -11.37 1.10
C ARG A 30 -6.00 -12.15 1.36
N LEU A 31 -6.55 -12.06 2.57
CA LEU A 31 -7.81 -12.73 2.93
C LEU A 31 -8.97 -12.28 2.04
N LEU A 32 -9.01 -10.99 1.70
CA LEU A 32 -10.02 -10.42 0.81
C LEU A 32 -9.71 -10.57 -0.68
N ASN A 33 -8.58 -11.20 -1.04
CA ASN A 33 -8.14 -11.38 -2.42
C ASN A 33 -8.15 -10.08 -3.25
N THR A 34 -7.71 -8.96 -2.68
CA THR A 34 -7.70 -7.66 -3.38
C THR A 34 -6.74 -7.61 -4.57
N GLY A 35 -5.76 -8.52 -4.59
CA GLY A 35 -4.72 -8.57 -5.62
C GLY A 35 -3.69 -7.45 -5.53
N LEU A 36 -3.62 -6.72 -4.41
CA LEU A 36 -2.61 -5.69 -4.17
C LEU A 36 -1.31 -6.32 -3.65
N ASP A 37 -0.20 -6.00 -4.30
CA ASP A 37 1.14 -6.29 -3.78
C ASP A 37 1.54 -5.28 -2.70
N GLU A 38 2.62 -5.59 -1.99
CA GLU A 38 3.13 -4.81 -0.86
C GLU A 38 3.39 -3.34 -1.23
N THR A 39 3.97 -3.10 -2.40
CA THR A 39 4.28 -1.75 -2.87
C THR A 39 3.01 -0.96 -3.13
N THR A 40 2.03 -1.58 -3.81
CA THR A 40 0.76 -0.93 -4.12
C THR A 40 -0.04 -0.64 -2.85
N LEU A 41 -0.12 -1.58 -1.90
CA LEU A 41 -0.83 -1.33 -0.64
C LEU A 41 -0.17 -0.21 0.17
N ALA A 42 1.17 -0.16 0.24
CA ALA A 42 1.89 0.91 0.92
C ALA A 42 1.62 2.28 0.29
N LEU A 43 1.54 2.35 -1.05
CA LEU A 43 1.11 3.57 -1.73
C LEU A 43 -0.34 3.94 -1.39
N CYS A 44 -1.25 2.98 -1.35
CA CYS A 44 -2.65 3.23 -0.99
C CYS A 44 -2.76 3.83 0.42
N VAL A 45 -2.05 3.26 1.39
CA VAL A 45 -2.01 3.78 2.77
C VAL A 45 -1.53 5.23 2.78
N ARG A 46 -0.40 5.53 2.13
CA ARG A 46 0.12 6.90 2.04
C ARG A 46 -0.85 7.88 1.36
N LEU A 47 -1.53 7.44 0.30
CA LEU A 47 -2.51 8.27 -0.39
C LEU A 47 -3.70 8.56 0.51
N CYS A 48 -4.22 7.56 1.23
CA CYS A 48 -5.27 7.74 2.21
C CYS A 48 -4.83 8.67 3.36
N GLU A 49 -3.61 8.52 3.87
CA GLU A 49 -3.03 9.43 4.89
C GLU A 49 -2.91 10.87 4.38
N SER A 50 -2.67 11.07 3.09
CA SER A 50 -2.66 12.40 2.45
C SER A 50 -4.06 12.97 2.17
N GLY A 51 -5.13 12.25 2.53
CA GLY A 51 -6.52 12.69 2.38
C GLY A 51 -7.23 12.20 1.12
N ALA A 52 -6.66 11.25 0.38
CA ALA A 52 -7.35 10.64 -0.76
C ALA A 52 -8.59 9.86 -0.29
N ASN A 53 -9.68 9.96 -1.06
CA ASN A 53 -10.88 9.16 -0.81
C ASN A 53 -10.63 7.67 -1.15
N PRO A 54 -10.80 6.73 -0.20
CA PRO A 54 -10.51 5.31 -0.43
C PRO A 54 -11.36 4.67 -1.54
N GLU A 55 -12.63 5.05 -1.67
CA GLU A 55 -13.53 4.50 -2.68
C GLU A 55 -13.14 4.96 -4.10
N ALA A 56 -12.79 6.23 -4.25
CA ALA A 56 -12.31 6.78 -5.51
C ALA A 56 -10.96 6.14 -5.89
N LEU A 57 -10.06 5.98 -4.92
CA LEU A 57 -8.77 5.33 -5.13
C LEU A 57 -8.93 3.87 -5.57
N ALA A 58 -9.84 3.12 -4.93
CA ALA A 58 -10.14 1.75 -5.32
C ALA A 58 -10.61 1.67 -6.79
N LYS A 59 -11.54 2.55 -7.20
CA LYS A 59 -12.01 2.62 -8.60
C LYS A 59 -10.85 2.84 -9.58
N VAL A 60 -9.94 3.78 -9.27
CA VAL A 60 -8.78 4.05 -10.12
C VAL A 60 -7.88 2.82 -10.25
N ILE A 61 -7.56 2.16 -9.13
CA ILE A 61 -6.70 0.96 -9.12
C ILE A 61 -7.33 -0.17 -9.93
N THR A 62 -8.62 -0.45 -9.73
CA THR A 62 -9.34 -1.49 -10.46
C THR A 62 -9.34 -1.21 -11.97
N GLU A 63 -9.57 0.03 -12.39
CA GLU A 63 -9.53 0.40 -13.81
C GLU A 63 -8.13 0.26 -14.40
N LEU A 64 -7.08 0.69 -13.69
CA LEU A 64 -5.69 0.53 -14.16
C LEU A 64 -5.32 -0.95 -14.31
N GLN A 65 -5.73 -1.81 -13.38
CA GLN A 65 -5.51 -3.26 -13.48
C GLN A 65 -6.30 -3.87 -14.65
N ARG A 66 -7.53 -3.41 -14.91
CA ARG A 66 -8.32 -3.83 -16.07
C ARG A 66 -7.63 -3.48 -17.39
N VAL A 67 -7.26 -2.22 -17.57
CA VAL A 67 -6.57 -1.74 -18.78
C VAL A 67 -5.24 -2.47 -18.99
N ARG A 68 -4.49 -2.73 -17.91
CA ARG A 68 -3.25 -3.52 -17.97
C ARG A 68 -3.52 -4.93 -18.52
N ARG A 69 -4.53 -5.64 -17.99
CA ARG A 69 -4.89 -6.98 -18.44
C ARG A 69 -5.31 -7.00 -19.91
N GLU A 70 -6.15 -6.05 -20.32
CA GLU A 70 -6.62 -5.93 -21.71
C GLU A 70 -5.44 -5.70 -22.69
N ARG A 71 -4.50 -4.81 -22.33
CA ARG A 71 -3.31 -4.55 -23.16
C ARG A 71 -2.41 -5.78 -23.31
N LEU A 72 -2.23 -6.55 -22.24
CA LEU A 72 -1.42 -7.77 -22.29
C LEU A 72 -2.06 -8.82 -23.21
N GLN A 73 -3.38 -8.96 -23.17
CA GLN A 73 -4.11 -9.87 -24.06
C GLN A 73 -4.01 -9.44 -25.53
N GLN A 74 -4.12 -8.13 -25.80
CA GLN A 74 -3.96 -7.60 -27.17
C GLN A 74 -2.57 -7.86 -27.75
N GLN A 75 -1.52 -7.72 -26.95
CA GLN A 75 -0.14 -8.01 -27.38
C GLN A 75 0.06 -9.49 -27.69
N GLN A 76 -0.55 -10.38 -26.92
CA GLN A 76 -0.50 -11.83 -27.18
C GLN A 76 -1.20 -12.21 -28.49
N GLN A 77 -2.27 -11.50 -28.86
CA GLN A 77 -2.98 -11.75 -30.12
C GLN A 77 -2.24 -11.22 -31.36
N HIS A 78 -1.44 -10.16 -31.22
CA HIS A 78 -0.67 -9.59 -32.33
C HIS A 78 0.68 -10.27 -32.59
N GLY A 79 1.22 -11.05 -31.64
CA GLY A 79 2.48 -11.77 -31.80
C GLY A 79 2.40 -13.10 -32.57
N HIS A 80 1.22 -13.46 -33.09
CA HIS A 80 0.96 -14.74 -33.78
C HIS A 80 0.70 -14.60 -35.30
N LEU A 81 0.96 -13.44 -35.91
CA LEU A 81 1.06 -13.26 -37.37
C LEU A 81 2.51 -13.04 -37.79
#